data_AF-A0A7Y5VSI3-F1
#
_entry.id   AF-A0A7Y5VSI3-F1
#
_cell.length_a   1.000
_cell.length_b   1.000
_cell.length_c   1.000
_cell.angle_alpha   90.00
_cell.angle_beta   90.00
_cell.angle_gamma   90.00
#
_symmetry.space_group_name_H-M   'P 1'
#
loop_
_entity.id
_entity.type
_entity.pdbx_description
1 polymer ?
#
loop_
_entity_poly.entity_id
_entity_poly.type
_entity_poly.pdbx_seq_one_letter_code
_entity_poly.pdbx_strand_id
1 'polypeptide(L)'
;MTRHHRKPPRLADVPERELFETVEQADDFARSVMKRDNWSARLVVPAIVCSAVFVLLPLYVVDLLRDVVPWPGGFTWWQRGTLLAGVAAYTWFCLSGYRRGLRQEMRSELMRRGVPTCPNCHYCLKSVSDARCPECGKAIAQVENDGLSVDHHD
;
A
#
# COMPACT_ATOMS: atom_id res chain seq x y z
N MET A 1 -29.67 -29.56 -11.42
CA MET A 1 -29.14 -28.92 -10.20
C MET A 1 -27.91 -28.10 -10.57
N THR A 2 -28.08 -26.81 -10.86
CA THR A 2 -26.99 -25.90 -11.18
C THR A 2 -26.35 -25.42 -9.88
N ARG A 3 -25.13 -25.90 -9.58
CA ARG A 3 -24.32 -25.32 -8.49
C ARG A 3 -23.99 -23.88 -8.87
N HIS A 4 -24.67 -22.93 -8.23
CA HIS A 4 -24.25 -21.53 -8.28
C HIS A 4 -22.90 -21.43 -7.59
N HIS A 5 -21.82 -21.34 -8.38
CA HIS A 5 -20.52 -20.88 -7.92
C HIS A 5 -20.70 -19.44 -7.44
N ARG A 6 -20.99 -19.25 -6.15
CA ARG A 6 -20.87 -17.94 -5.53
C ARG A 6 -19.41 -17.55 -5.64
N LYS A 7 -19.16 -16.43 -6.31
CA LYS A 7 -17.83 -15.86 -6.39
C LYS A 7 -17.38 -15.60 -4.94
N PRO A 8 -16.29 -16.22 -4.48
CA PRO A 8 -15.82 -16.00 -3.12
C PRO A 8 -15.51 -14.51 -2.91
N PRO A 9 -15.76 -13.98 -1.70
CA PRO A 9 -15.56 -12.57 -1.41
C PRO A 9 -14.11 -12.16 -1.66
N ARG A 10 -13.89 -10.94 -2.19
CA ARG A 10 -12.53 -10.42 -2.35
C ARG A 10 -11.96 -10.17 -0.95
N LEU A 11 -10.64 -10.22 -0.83
CA LEU A 11 -9.95 -9.96 0.45
C LEU A 11 -10.34 -8.60 1.08
N ALA A 12 -10.72 -7.63 0.25
CA ALA A 12 -11.19 -6.32 0.70
C ALA A 12 -12.59 -6.34 1.33
N ASP A 13 -13.38 -7.39 1.08
CA ASP A 13 -14.76 -7.54 1.54
C ASP A 13 -14.88 -8.46 2.77
N VAL A 14 -13.81 -9.17 3.14
CA VAL A 14 -13.76 -9.97 4.37
C VAL A 14 -13.46 -9.03 5.53
N PRO A 15 -14.34 -8.88 6.53
CA PRO A 15 -14.07 -8.02 7.67
C PRO A 15 -12.81 -8.53 8.36
N GLU A 16 -11.83 -7.63 8.58
CA GLU A 16 -10.50 -7.96 9.13
C GLU A 16 -10.56 -8.81 10.42
N ARG A 17 -11.68 -8.72 11.16
CA ARG A 17 -11.96 -9.53 12.35
C ARG A 17 -12.05 -11.03 12.11
N GLU A 18 -12.47 -11.49 10.93
CA GLU A 18 -12.56 -12.93 10.62
C GLU A 18 -11.21 -13.55 10.27
N LEU A 19 -10.18 -12.73 10.04
CA LEU A 19 -8.83 -13.21 9.75
C LEU A 19 -8.04 -13.58 11.01
N PHE A 20 -8.45 -13.10 12.18
CA PHE A 20 -7.82 -13.35 13.46
C PHE A 20 -8.70 -14.25 14.31
N GLU A 21 -8.13 -15.31 14.89
CA GLU A 21 -8.88 -16.24 15.75
C GLU A 21 -9.23 -15.59 17.10
N THR A 22 -8.45 -14.60 17.54
CA THR A 22 -8.64 -13.89 18.80
C THR A 22 -8.48 -12.38 18.66
N VAL A 23 -9.17 -11.63 19.53
CA VAL A 23 -9.06 -10.15 19.60
C VAL A 23 -7.64 -9.73 19.99
N GLU A 24 -6.97 -10.49 20.86
CA GLU A 24 -5.58 -10.24 21.26
C GLU A 24 -4.60 -10.32 20.08
N GLN A 25 -4.79 -11.25 19.15
CA GLN A 25 -3.97 -11.32 17.94
C GLN A 25 -4.15 -10.10 17.03
N ALA A 26 -5.36 -9.53 16.98
CA ALA A 26 -5.64 -8.32 16.21
C ALA A 26 -4.97 -7.09 16.85
N ASP A 27 -5.07 -6.96 18.18
CA ASP A 27 -4.47 -5.84 18.93
C ASP A 27 -2.93 -5.90 18.91
N ASP A 28 -2.34 -7.08 19.02
CA ASP A 28 -0.88 -7.23 18.92
C ASP A 28 -0.37 -6.99 17.50
N PHE A 29 -1.14 -7.35 16.48
CA PHE A 29 -0.85 -6.96 15.10
C PHE A 29 -0.88 -5.43 14.96
N ALA A 30 -1.95 -4.77 15.42
CA ALA A 30 -2.06 -3.31 15.37
C ALA A 30 -0.89 -2.61 16.11
N ARG A 31 -0.52 -3.11 17.30
CA ARG A 31 0.65 -2.61 18.04
C ARG A 31 1.97 -2.85 17.33
N SER A 32 2.15 -4.01 16.69
CA SER A 32 3.38 -4.30 15.92
C SER A 32 3.51 -3.38 14.70
N VAL A 33 2.40 -3.02 14.06
CA VAL A 33 2.35 -2.07 12.95
C VAL A 33 2.66 -0.65 13.45
N MET A 34 2.06 -0.22 14.56
CA MET A 34 2.33 1.10 15.15
C MET A 34 3.75 1.24 15.72
N LYS A 35 4.36 0.17 16.26
CA LYS A 35 5.72 0.25 16.85
C LYS A 35 6.82 0.34 15.79
N ARG A 36 6.49 0.01 14.54
CA ARG A 36 7.40 0.05 13.38
C ARG A 36 7.43 1.43 12.69
N ASP A 37 6.75 2.42 13.24
CA ASP A 37 6.65 3.78 12.70
C ASP A 37 7.97 4.57 12.70
N ASN A 38 9.05 4.04 13.29
CA ASN A 38 10.39 4.60 13.12
C ASN A 38 10.89 4.53 11.65
N TRP A 39 10.25 3.74 10.78
CA TRP A 39 10.44 3.78 9.33
C TRP A 39 9.79 5.00 8.66
N SER A 40 8.74 5.59 9.25
CA SER A 40 8.12 6.81 8.73
C SER A 40 9.12 7.97 8.70
N ALA A 41 9.96 8.13 9.73
CA ALA A 41 10.95 9.20 9.78
C ALA A 41 11.95 9.16 8.60
N ARG A 42 12.34 7.96 8.14
CA ARG A 42 13.26 7.79 7.00
C ARG A 42 12.64 8.14 5.65
N LEU A 43 11.32 8.08 5.51
CA LEU A 43 10.60 8.45 4.29
C LEU A 43 10.04 9.87 4.36
N VAL A 44 9.65 10.33 5.56
CA VAL A 44 9.10 11.66 5.81
C VAL A 44 10.16 12.74 5.62
N VAL A 45 11.38 12.54 6.11
CA VAL A 45 12.46 13.54 5.94
C VAL A 45 12.77 13.83 4.46
N PRO A 46 13.07 12.84 3.60
CA PRO A 46 13.30 13.12 2.18
C PRO A 46 12.04 13.63 1.48
N ALA A 47 10.85 13.25 1.93
CA ALA A 47 9.61 13.83 1.42
C ALA A 47 9.49 15.33 1.74
N ILE A 48 9.76 15.73 2.99
CA ILE A 48 9.76 17.14 3.39
C ILE A 48 10.83 17.92 2.61
N VAL A 49 12.04 17.38 2.48
CA VAL A 49 13.12 18.04 1.72
C VAL A 49 12.72 18.19 0.25
N CYS A 50 12.21 17.14 -0.38
CA CYS A 50 11.73 17.23 -1.76
C CYS A 50 10.57 18.23 -1.89
N SER A 51 9.59 18.22 -0.99
CA SER A 51 8.47 19.16 -1.08
C SER A 51 8.94 20.60 -0.91
N ALA A 52 9.85 20.85 0.02
CA ALA A 52 10.47 22.17 0.21
C ALA A 52 11.21 22.61 -1.06
N VAL A 53 11.98 21.72 -1.70
CA VAL A 53 12.66 22.04 -2.97
C VAL A 53 11.65 22.30 -4.09
N PHE A 54 10.66 21.43 -4.29
CA PHE A 54 9.70 21.56 -5.39
C PHE A 54 8.70 22.69 -5.20
N VAL A 55 8.49 23.18 -3.98
CA VAL A 55 7.57 24.30 -3.71
C VAL A 55 8.32 25.61 -3.55
N LEU A 56 9.41 25.63 -2.78
CA LEU A 56 10.15 26.87 -2.49
C LEU A 56 11.06 27.29 -3.65
N LEU A 57 11.67 26.35 -4.39
CA LEU A 57 12.55 26.69 -5.50
C LEU A 57 11.79 27.42 -6.62
N PRO A 58 10.61 26.97 -7.09
CA PRO A 58 9.87 27.71 -8.11
C PRO A 58 9.38 29.06 -7.61
N LEU A 59 8.95 29.15 -6.34
CA LEU A 59 8.55 30.42 -5.75
C LEU A 59 9.73 31.41 -5.72
N TYR A 60 10.91 30.95 -5.33
CA TYR A 60 12.12 31.75 -5.30
C TYR A 60 12.53 32.22 -6.70
N VAL A 61 12.49 31.33 -7.71
CA VAL A 61 12.80 31.68 -9.10
C VAL A 61 11.82 32.71 -9.64
N VAL A 62 10.53 32.57 -9.32
CA VAL A 62 9.50 33.54 -9.74
C VAL A 62 9.73 34.91 -9.09
N ASP A 63 10.08 34.94 -7.81
CA ASP A 63 10.37 36.17 -7.10
C ASP A 63 11.58 36.88 -7.71
N LEU A 64 12.65 36.14 -8.00
CA LEU A 64 13.85 36.66 -8.66
C LEU A 64 13.57 37.23 -10.06
N LEU A 65 12.64 36.61 -10.80
CA LEU A 65 12.24 37.04 -12.14
C LEU A 65 11.24 38.22 -12.12
N ARG A 66 10.65 38.53 -10.97
CA ARG A 66 9.65 39.60 -10.85
C ARG A 66 10.27 40.98 -11.03
N ASP A 67 11.51 41.15 -10.58
CA ASP A 67 12.22 42.43 -10.68
C ASP A 67 12.81 42.69 -12.07
N VAL A 68 12.97 41.65 -12.88
CA VAL A 68 13.64 41.73 -14.18
C VAL A 68 12.66 41.80 -15.35
N VAL A 69 11.47 41.20 -15.21
CA VAL A 69 10.52 41.04 -16.32
C VAL A 69 9.18 41.73 -16.01
N PRO A 70 8.72 42.70 -16.82
CA PRO A 70 7.40 43.31 -16.66
C PRO A 70 6.31 42.34 -17.12
N TRP A 71 5.83 41.50 -16.21
CA TRP A 71 4.84 40.46 -16.51
C TRP A 71 3.45 41.05 -16.78
N PRO A 72 2.78 40.69 -17.89
CA PRO A 72 1.38 41.05 -18.13
C PRO A 72 0.47 40.36 -17.09
N GLY A 73 -0.57 41.05 -16.61
CA GLY A 73 -1.38 40.66 -15.46
C GLY A 73 -2.04 39.26 -15.51
N GLY A 74 -2.12 38.64 -16.69
CA GLY A 74 -2.57 37.26 -16.86
C GLY A 74 -1.56 36.18 -16.44
N PHE A 75 -0.32 36.51 -16.13
CA PHE A 75 0.69 35.50 -15.82
C PHE A 75 0.49 34.85 -14.43
N THR A 76 -0.16 35.56 -13.51
CA THR A 76 -0.26 35.17 -12.09
C THR A 76 -1.20 33.98 -11.84
N TRP A 77 -2.25 33.79 -12.64
CA TRP A 77 -3.18 32.67 -12.46
C TRP A 77 -2.61 31.35 -12.99
N TRP A 78 -1.85 31.37 -14.09
CA TRP A 78 -1.12 30.21 -14.60
C TRP A 78 -0.09 29.70 -13.60
N GLN A 79 0.68 30.61 -12.98
CA GLN A 79 1.66 30.25 -11.95
C GLN A 79 1.01 29.58 -10.73
N ARG A 80 -0.14 30.09 -10.28
CA ARG A 80 -0.89 29.45 -9.19
C ARG A 80 -1.39 28.06 -9.59
N GLY A 81 -1.86 27.92 -10.83
CA GLY A 81 -2.31 26.64 -11.38
C GLY A 81 -1.19 25.59 -11.42
N THR A 82 0.00 25.95 -11.89
CA THR A 82 1.15 25.03 -11.95
C THR A 82 1.67 24.65 -10.57
N LEU A 83 1.70 25.58 -9.61
CA LEU A 83 2.04 25.28 -8.22
C LEU A 83 1.05 24.28 -7.60
N LEU A 84 -0.25 24.53 -7.74
CA LEU A 84 -1.29 23.63 -7.21
C LEU A 84 -1.22 22.24 -7.87
N ALA A 85 -1.02 22.18 -9.19
CA ALA A 85 -0.84 20.92 -9.91
C ALA A 85 0.39 20.16 -9.43
N GLY A 86 1.51 20.86 -9.20
CA GLY A 86 2.73 20.27 -8.65
C GLY A 86 2.53 19.67 -7.25
N VAL A 87 1.89 20.42 -6.35
CA VAL A 87 1.55 19.94 -4.99
C VAL A 87 0.63 18.73 -5.04
N ALA A 88 -0.41 18.76 -5.89
CA ALA A 88 -1.34 17.64 -6.04
C ALA A 88 -0.64 16.38 -6.59
N ALA A 89 0.17 16.52 -7.65
CA ALA A 89 0.91 15.41 -8.24
C ALA A 89 1.91 14.80 -7.24
N TYR A 90 2.62 15.65 -6.50
CA TYR A 90 3.56 15.23 -5.46
C TYR A 90 2.87 14.46 -4.32
N THR A 91 1.74 15.00 -3.84
CA THR A 91 0.94 14.35 -2.78
C THR A 91 0.42 12.99 -3.25
N TRP A 92 -0.10 12.92 -4.47
CA TRP A 92 -0.54 11.66 -5.07
C TRP A 92 0.60 10.63 -5.17
N PHE A 93 1.79 11.06 -5.60
CA PHE A 93 2.96 10.20 -5.69
C PHE A 93 3.37 9.64 -4.32
N CYS A 94 3.45 10.49 -3.29
CA CYS A 94 3.80 10.06 -1.93
C CYS A 94 2.77 9.09 -1.36
N LEU A 95 1.48 9.40 -1.48
CA LEU A 95 0.40 8.51 -1.05
C LEU A 95 0.41 7.18 -1.81
N SER A 96 0.71 7.21 -3.10
CA SER A 96 0.79 5.99 -3.92
C SER A 96 1.98 5.12 -3.53
N GLY A 97 3.15 5.72 -3.27
CA GLY A 97 4.32 5.02 -2.77
C GLY A 97 4.09 4.41 -1.39
N TYR A 98 3.54 5.19 -0.47
CA TYR A 98 3.21 4.74 0.89
C TYR A 98 2.22 3.57 0.88
N ARG A 99 1.14 3.69 0.09
CA ARG A 99 0.16 2.61 -0.08
C ARG A 99 0.77 1.35 -0.68
N ARG A 100 1.75 1.46 -1.58
CA ARG A 100 2.45 0.30 -2.15
C ARG A 100 3.35 -0.38 -1.12
N GLY A 101 4.09 0.40 -0.32
CA GLY A 101 4.92 -0.13 0.76
C GLY A 101 4.12 -0.90 1.80
N LEU A 102 3.05 -0.29 2.32
CA LEU A 102 2.16 -0.96 3.30
C LEU A 102 1.59 -2.29 2.76
N ARG A 103 1.18 -2.32 1.49
CA ARG A 103 0.68 -3.55 0.87
C ARG A 103 1.75 -4.64 0.81
N GLN A 104 3.00 -4.30 0.51
CA GLN A 104 4.09 -5.27 0.46
C GLN A 104 4.40 -5.82 1.86
N GLU A 105 4.39 -4.97 2.87
CA GLU A 105 4.68 -5.37 4.24
C GLU A 105 3.58 -6.24 4.83
N MET A 106 2.31 -5.85 4.68
CA MET A 106 1.18 -6.70 5.09
C MET A 106 1.21 -8.07 4.40
N ARG A 107 1.62 -8.14 3.13
CA ARG A 107 1.79 -9.42 2.42
C ARG A 107 2.89 -10.26 3.05
N SER A 108 4.04 -9.65 3.36
CA SER A 108 5.15 -10.38 3.97
C SER A 108 4.76 -10.94 5.34
N GLU A 109 3.96 -10.21 6.10
CA GLU A 109 3.51 -10.63 7.43
C GLU A 109 2.45 -11.74 7.36
N LEU A 110 1.51 -11.65 6.40
CA LEU A 110 0.54 -12.72 6.14
C LEU A 110 1.23 -14.02 5.71
N MET A 111 2.25 -13.92 4.85
CA MET A 111 3.06 -15.09 4.45
C MET A 111 3.85 -15.67 5.64
N ARG A 112 4.40 -14.83 6.52
CA ARG A 112 5.10 -15.28 7.74
C ARG A 112 4.18 -16.02 8.70
N ARG A 113 2.91 -15.64 8.78
CA ARG A 113 1.89 -16.34 9.58
C ARG A 113 1.32 -17.58 8.90
N GLY A 114 1.88 -18.00 7.77
CA GLY A 114 1.44 -19.20 7.05
C GLY A 114 0.11 -19.05 6.33
N VAL A 115 -0.40 -17.83 6.11
CA VAL A 115 -1.61 -17.61 5.32
C VAL A 115 -1.24 -17.69 3.83
N PRO A 116 -1.65 -18.74 3.09
CA PRO A 116 -1.25 -18.90 1.71
C PRO A 116 -1.96 -17.84 0.85
N THR A 117 -1.19 -16.97 0.19
CA THR A 117 -1.70 -15.92 -0.69
C THR A 117 -1.05 -16.01 -2.07
N CYS A 118 -1.81 -15.71 -3.13
CA CYS A 118 -1.25 -15.70 -4.47
C CYS A 118 -0.18 -14.60 -4.61
N PRO A 119 1.04 -14.91 -5.10
CA PRO A 119 2.11 -13.90 -5.20
C PRO A 119 1.81 -12.81 -6.24
N ASN A 120 0.88 -13.05 -7.17
CA ASN A 120 0.57 -12.13 -8.26
C ASN A 120 -0.64 -11.24 -7.97
N CYS A 121 -1.78 -11.82 -7.57
CA CYS A 121 -3.00 -11.05 -7.32
C CYS A 121 -3.39 -10.94 -5.84
N HIS A 122 -2.66 -11.62 -4.94
CA HIS A 122 -2.86 -11.57 -3.49
C HIS A 122 -4.20 -12.09 -3.01
N TYR A 123 -4.82 -12.95 -3.81
CA TYR A 123 -6.00 -13.70 -3.43
C TYR A 123 -5.65 -14.71 -2.32
N CYS A 124 -6.52 -14.84 -1.31
CA CYS A 124 -6.34 -15.81 -0.22
C CYS A 124 -6.63 -17.23 -0.71
N LEU A 125 -5.67 -18.13 -0.54
CA LEU A 125 -5.73 -19.50 -1.03
C LEU A 125 -6.17 -20.50 0.05
N LYS A 126 -6.57 -20.04 1.24
CA LYS A 126 -6.90 -20.89 2.40
C LYS A 126 -7.94 -21.98 2.09
N SER A 127 -8.84 -21.74 1.12
CA SER A 127 -9.91 -22.67 0.74
C SER A 127 -9.80 -23.19 -0.70
N VAL A 128 -8.69 -22.94 -1.41
CA VAL A 128 -8.56 -23.31 -2.83
C VAL A 128 -7.62 -24.50 -2.95
N SER A 129 -8.15 -25.64 -3.38
CA SER A 129 -7.38 -26.87 -3.64
C SER A 129 -6.72 -26.90 -5.02
N ASP A 130 -7.10 -25.98 -5.91
CA ASP A 130 -6.64 -25.98 -7.30
C ASP A 130 -5.19 -25.47 -7.42
N ALA A 131 -4.42 -26.07 -8.33
CA ALA A 131 -3.04 -25.67 -8.64
C ALA A 131 -2.93 -24.29 -9.33
N ARG A 132 -4.04 -23.58 -9.57
CA ARG A 132 -4.09 -22.26 -10.22
C ARG A 132 -4.93 -21.29 -9.40
N CYS A 133 -4.50 -20.03 -9.38
CA CYS A 133 -5.26 -18.98 -8.69
C CYS A 133 -6.56 -18.67 -9.46
N PRO A 134 -7.73 -18.64 -8.78
CA PRO A 134 -9.02 -18.41 -9.44
C PRO A 134 -9.17 -16.98 -10.00
N GLU A 135 -8.45 -16.00 -9.45
CA GLU A 135 -8.54 -14.61 -9.90
C GLU A 135 -7.60 -14.31 -11.07
N CYS A 136 -6.35 -14.78 -11.04
CA CYS A 136 -5.36 -14.44 -12.07
C CYS A 136 -4.95 -15.61 -12.98
N GLY A 137 -5.44 -16.82 -12.74
CA GLY A 137 -5.17 -18.02 -13.54
C GLY A 137 -3.73 -18.55 -13.48
N LYS A 138 -2.82 -17.86 -12.78
CA LYS A 138 -1.41 -18.27 -12.65
C LYS A 138 -1.29 -19.51 -11.77
N ALA A 139 -0.36 -20.40 -12.14
CA ALA A 139 -0.02 -21.56 -11.33
C ALA A 139 0.47 -21.11 -9.95
N ILE A 140 -0.04 -21.77 -8.92
CA ILE A 140 0.42 -21.60 -7.54
C ILE A 140 1.51 -22.64 -7.36
N ALA A 141 2.73 -22.21 -7.04
CA ALA A 141 3.73 -23.14 -6.54
C ALA A 141 3.14 -23.75 -5.28
N GLN A 142 2.77 -25.03 -5.33
CA GLN A 142 2.31 -25.74 -4.14
C GLN A 142 3.44 -25.64 -3.14
N VAL A 143 3.23 -24.84 -2.09
CA VAL A 143 4.08 -24.90 -0.92
C VAL A 143 3.74 -26.25 -0.34
N GLU A 144 4.58 -27.23 -0.67
CA GLU A 144 4.52 -28.61 -0.21
C GLU A 144 4.46 -28.55 1.32
N ASN A 145 3.25 -28.68 1.85
CA ASN A 145 2.91 -28.54 3.27
C ASN A 145 3.31 -29.82 4.03
N ASP A 146 4.43 -30.42 3.63
CA ASP A 146 4.84 -31.79 3.98
C ASP A 146 5.44 -31.93 5.39
N GLY A 147 5.30 -30.94 6.28
CA GLY A 147 6.05 -30.97 7.53
C GLY A 147 5.45 -30.30 8.76
N LEU A 148 4.23 -29.75 8.72
CA LEU A 148 3.59 -29.28 9.96
C LEU A 148 2.49 -30.25 10.40
N SER A 149 2.90 -31.46 10.79
CA SER A 149 2.12 -32.23 11.76
C SER A 149 2.08 -31.41 13.05
N VAL A 150 0.96 -30.73 13.27
CA VAL A 150 0.67 -30.10 14.56
C VAL A 150 0.54 -31.26 15.55
N ASP A 151 1.61 -31.55 16.29
CA ASP A 151 1.55 -32.43 17.44
C ASP A 151 0.59 -31.79 18.45
N HIS A 152 -0.66 -32.27 18.47
CA HIS A 152 -1.59 -32.05 19.58
C HIS A 152 -1.01 -32.77 20.79
N HIS A 153 -0.31 -32.04 21.65
CA HIS A 153 -0.07 -32.46 23.02
C HIS A 153 -1.31 -32.11 23.84
N ASP A 154 -2.13 -33.13 24.10
CA ASP A 154 -3.16 -33.17 25.15
C ASP A 154 -2.55 -33.08 26.56
#